data_AF-A0A2E5CBP9-F1
#
_entry.id   AF-A0A2E5CBP9-F1
#
_cell.length_a   1.000
_cell.length_b   1.000
_cell.length_c   1.000
_cell.angle_alpha   90.00
_cell.angle_beta   90.00
_cell.angle_gamma   90.00
#
_symmetry.space_group_name_H-M   'P 1'
#
loop_
_entity.id
_entity.type
_entity.pdbx_description
1 polymer ?
#
loop_
_entity_poly.entity_id
_entity_poly.type
_entity_poly.pdbx_seq_one_letter_code
_entity_poly.pdbx_strand_id
1 'polypeptide(L)'
;MKELSAILIVMAVSWQIFASEARITRLKPQKVESKTTKPRGNDAKILSKMLERNKRIEKLLKNKSAAPVIWDQREKILTGKVFRGTLLNSIVSTNLKSPVLVKAHRHQGLPPGTKFSCLAVTKHKRVHSLCNRLITTNKEMSINAQVLNLDGSAGLIGEYEDGKEDLIAGAVMSDFAQGVLSASKTRITTQIGQVEDASLRNKILEGLIQSGETTTDVLLSDMKDAEPVVTVQAGTEVLIYFQEAVHEL
;
A
#
# COMPACT_ATOMS: atom_id res chain seq x y z
N MET A 1 27.38 47.69 39.46
CA MET A 1 26.39 46.79 38.83
C MET A 1 26.46 45.46 39.56
N LYS A 2 25.34 45.09 40.19
CA LYS A 2 25.11 43.99 41.14
C LYS A 2 24.95 42.65 40.39
N GLU A 3 25.24 41.45 40.87
CA GLU A 3 25.90 40.84 42.04
C GLU A 3 26.22 39.41 41.57
N LEU A 4 27.44 38.91 41.84
CA LEU A 4 27.94 37.58 41.46
C LEU A 4 28.47 36.90 42.73
N SER A 5 28.44 35.57 42.73
CA SER A 5 29.01 34.63 43.73
C SER A 5 28.01 34.26 44.84
N ALA A 6 27.91 33.03 45.36
CA ALA A 6 28.89 31.97 45.57
C ALA A 6 28.14 30.62 45.72
N ILE A 7 28.56 29.54 45.05
CA ILE A 7 29.46 28.47 45.53
C ILE A 7 28.84 27.55 46.61
N LEU A 8 28.62 26.32 46.15
CA LEU A 8 28.59 25.03 46.86
C LEU A 8 29.40 24.96 48.17
N ILE A 9 28.72 24.61 49.26
CA ILE A 9 29.29 23.97 50.47
C ILE A 9 28.43 22.72 50.71
N VAL A 10 28.93 21.55 50.28
CA VAL A 10 29.60 20.54 51.11
C VAL A 10 28.63 19.80 52.04
N MET A 11 28.49 18.52 51.70
CA MET A 11 28.01 17.43 52.53
C MET A 11 28.64 17.41 53.92
N ALA A 12 27.82 17.13 54.93
CA ALA A 12 28.11 16.45 56.21
C ALA A 12 26.92 16.83 57.13
N VAL A 13 26.13 15.98 57.79
CA VAL A 13 26.36 14.70 58.46
C VAL A 13 24.99 14.03 58.64
N SER A 14 24.99 12.72 58.57
CA SER A 14 23.93 11.77 58.93
C SER A 14 23.30 11.99 60.32
N TRP A 15 21.98 11.87 60.43
CA TRP A 15 21.36 11.06 61.50
C TRP A 15 19.91 10.69 61.17
N GLN A 16 19.63 9.39 61.26
CA GLN A 16 18.29 8.81 61.30
C GLN A 16 17.61 9.26 62.60
N ILE A 17 16.44 9.88 62.55
CA ILE A 17 15.44 9.71 63.61
C ILE A 17 14.03 9.62 63.00
N PHE A 18 13.41 8.53 63.44
CA PHE A 18 12.04 8.08 63.33
C PHE A 18 10.92 9.14 63.44
N ALA A 19 9.82 8.75 62.81
CA ALA A 19 8.52 9.40 62.77
C ALA A 19 7.87 9.68 64.13
N SER A 20 7.11 10.77 64.19
CA SER A 20 5.90 10.86 65.00
C SER A 20 4.82 11.66 64.25
N GLU A 21 3.64 11.05 64.17
CA GLU A 21 2.41 11.37 63.45
C GLU A 21 1.99 12.86 63.37
N ALA A 22 1.91 13.40 62.16
CA ALA A 22 1.04 14.52 61.85
C ALA A 22 -0.35 13.98 61.44
N ARG A 23 -1.30 13.99 62.38
CA ARG A 23 -2.72 13.67 62.10
C ARG A 23 -3.30 14.72 61.16
N ILE A 24 -3.50 14.34 59.89
CA ILE A 24 -4.31 15.13 58.96
C ILE A 24 -5.78 14.92 59.32
N THR A 25 -6.34 15.87 60.07
CA THR A 25 -7.77 16.04 60.25
C THR A 25 -8.39 16.39 58.89
N ARG A 26 -9.20 15.49 58.33
CA ARG A 26 -9.96 15.78 57.10
C ARG A 26 -11.00 16.85 57.41
N LEU A 27 -10.84 18.02 56.78
CA LEU A 27 -11.85 19.08 56.74
C LEU A 27 -13.16 18.49 56.19
N LYS A 28 -14.26 18.68 56.94
CA LYS A 28 -15.60 18.30 56.49
C LYS A 28 -15.94 19.09 55.23
N PRO A 29 -16.39 18.45 54.15
CA PRO A 29 -16.79 19.17 52.94
C PRO A 29 -18.00 20.05 53.25
N GLN A 30 -17.81 21.36 53.11
CA GLN A 30 -18.86 22.38 53.11
C GLN A 30 -19.77 22.11 51.91
N LYS A 31 -21.02 21.75 52.18
CA LYS A 31 -22.04 21.58 51.14
C LYS A 31 -22.26 22.92 50.44
N VAL A 32 -21.71 23.05 49.23
CA VAL A 32 -22.15 24.06 48.27
C VAL A 32 -23.54 23.64 47.82
N GLU A 33 -24.56 24.40 48.20
CA GLU A 33 -25.90 24.25 47.64
C GLU A 33 -25.85 24.61 46.14
N SER A 34 -25.66 23.61 45.30
CA SER A 34 -25.91 23.78 43.87
C SER A 34 -27.41 24.01 43.71
N LYS A 35 -27.81 25.21 43.26
CA LYS A 35 -29.18 25.48 42.83
C LYS A 35 -29.55 24.46 41.75
N THR A 36 -30.33 23.46 42.13
CA THR A 36 -30.92 22.49 41.20
C THR A 36 -31.91 23.23 40.31
N THR A 37 -31.48 23.61 39.11
CA THR A 37 -32.39 23.91 38.01
C THR A 37 -33.25 22.66 37.78
N LYS A 38 -34.54 22.75 38.12
CA LYS A 38 -35.50 21.67 37.85
C LYS A 38 -35.43 21.35 36.35
N PRO A 39 -35.12 20.11 35.95
CA PRO A 39 -35.19 19.74 34.55
C PRO A 39 -36.64 19.92 34.09
N ARG A 40 -36.84 20.63 32.98
CA ARG A 40 -38.14 20.71 32.30
C ARG A 40 -38.63 19.27 32.12
N GLY A 41 -39.84 18.96 32.59
CA GLY A 41 -40.35 17.57 32.74
C GLY A 41 -40.34 16.68 31.49
N ASN A 42 -40.01 17.21 30.31
CA ASN A 42 -39.77 16.44 29.10
C ASN A 42 -38.38 15.78 29.04
N ASP A 43 -37.33 16.42 29.56
CA ASP A 43 -35.97 15.91 29.44
C ASP A 43 -35.75 14.68 30.33
N ALA A 44 -36.38 14.66 31.51
CA ALA A 44 -36.37 13.50 32.41
C ALA A 44 -37.08 12.27 31.80
N LYS A 45 -38.15 12.48 31.01
CA LYS A 45 -38.85 11.41 30.28
C LYS A 45 -38.05 10.88 29.09
N ILE A 46 -37.26 11.74 28.44
CA ILE A 46 -36.38 11.33 27.34
C ILE A 46 -35.19 10.55 27.90
N LEU A 47 -34.59 11.03 28.99
CA LEU A 47 -33.48 10.35 29.66
C LEU A 47 -33.89 8.95 30.15
N SER A 48 -35.05 8.82 30.78
CA SER A 48 -35.54 7.51 31.25
C SER A 48 -35.77 6.54 30.10
N LYS A 49 -36.36 7.00 28.97
CA LYS A 49 -36.51 6.19 27.75
C LYS A 49 -35.18 5.76 27.14
N MET A 50 -34.16 6.62 27.14
CA MET A 50 -32.82 6.26 26.64
C MET A 50 -32.14 5.23 27.56
N LEU A 51 -32.27 5.39 28.87
CA LEU A 51 -31.70 4.47 29.85
C LEU A 51 -32.35 3.08 29.78
N GLU A 52 -33.66 3.03 29.55
CA GLU A 52 -34.40 1.80 29.31
C GLU A 52 -33.99 1.10 28.01
N ARG A 53 -33.75 1.86 26.92
CA ARG A 53 -33.20 1.32 25.66
C ARG A 53 -31.79 0.76 25.84
N ASN A 54 -30.92 1.45 26.57
CA ASN A 54 -29.56 0.96 26.86
C ASN A 54 -29.59 -0.36 27.66
N LYS A 55 -30.44 -0.46 28.68
CA LYS A 55 -30.64 -1.72 29.41
C LYS A 55 -31.14 -2.86 28.50
N ARG A 56 -32.02 -2.53 27.54
CA ARG A 56 -32.50 -3.52 26.55
C ARG A 56 -31.38 -3.96 25.62
N ILE A 57 -30.54 -3.05 25.15
CA ILE A 57 -29.38 -3.35 24.31
C ILE A 57 -28.39 -4.22 25.09
N GLU A 58 -28.07 -3.89 26.34
CA GLU A 58 -27.19 -4.72 27.17
C GLU A 58 -27.75 -6.13 27.39
N LYS A 59 -29.07 -6.27 27.58
CA LYS A 59 -29.71 -7.57 27.72
C LYS A 59 -29.64 -8.38 26.41
N LEU A 60 -29.80 -7.72 25.26
CA LEU A 60 -29.66 -8.35 23.95
C LEU A 60 -28.20 -8.76 23.68
N LEU A 61 -27.24 -7.93 24.06
CA LEU A 61 -25.81 -8.23 23.95
C LEU A 61 -25.43 -9.40 24.84
N LYS A 62 -25.85 -9.40 26.12
CA LYS A 62 -25.64 -10.52 27.04
C LYS A 62 -26.29 -11.81 26.55
N ASN A 63 -27.50 -11.75 26.01
CA ASN A 63 -28.16 -12.93 25.45
C ASN A 63 -27.45 -13.47 24.20
N LYS A 64 -26.85 -12.60 23.38
CA LYS A 64 -26.07 -13.02 22.20
C LYS A 64 -24.65 -13.48 22.56
N SER A 65 -24.03 -12.92 23.60
CA SER A 65 -22.68 -13.28 24.05
C SER A 65 -22.65 -14.46 25.02
N ALA A 66 -23.78 -14.82 25.63
CA ALA A 66 -23.93 -16.01 26.48
C ALA A 66 -24.10 -17.30 25.68
N ALA A 67 -24.34 -17.22 24.37
CA ALA A 67 -24.16 -18.38 23.51
C ALA A 67 -22.65 -18.65 23.43
N PRO A 68 -22.14 -19.81 23.91
CA PRO A 68 -20.74 -20.13 23.75
C PRO A 68 -20.43 -20.12 22.25
N VAL A 69 -19.55 -19.22 21.82
CA VAL A 69 -18.96 -19.31 20.49
C VAL A 69 -18.06 -20.52 20.52
N ILE A 70 -18.60 -21.67 20.11
CA ILE A 70 -17.82 -22.87 19.91
C ILE A 70 -16.85 -22.53 18.78
N TRP A 71 -15.59 -22.23 19.12
CA TRP A 71 -14.50 -22.17 18.15
C TRP A 71 -14.31 -23.59 17.65
N ASP A 72 -15.01 -23.92 16.57
CA ASP A 72 -14.85 -25.18 15.88
C ASP A 72 -13.42 -25.21 15.32
N GLN A 73 -12.52 -25.97 15.96
CA GLN A 73 -11.13 -26.20 15.52
C GLN A 73 -11.05 -27.00 14.20
N ARG A 74 -11.98 -26.79 13.27
CA ARG A 74 -12.02 -27.47 11.97
C ARG A 74 -11.13 -26.82 10.92
N GLU A 75 -10.58 -25.64 11.20
CA GLU A 75 -9.67 -24.95 10.27
C GLU A 75 -8.33 -25.68 10.16
N LYS A 76 -8.12 -26.40 9.04
CA LYS A 76 -6.85 -27.08 8.75
C LYS A 76 -5.74 -26.10 8.35
N ILE A 77 -6.10 -24.98 7.72
CA ILE A 77 -5.17 -23.88 7.40
C ILE A 77 -5.73 -22.60 8.01
N LEU A 78 -5.00 -22.03 8.98
CA LEU A 78 -5.33 -20.76 9.60
C LEU A 78 -5.00 -19.58 8.68
N THR A 79 -5.73 -18.49 8.82
CA THR A 79 -5.37 -17.20 8.23
C THR A 79 -3.95 -16.78 8.66
N GLY A 80 -3.17 -16.26 7.72
CA GLY A 80 -1.81 -15.80 7.98
C GLY A 80 -0.75 -16.90 7.94
N LYS A 81 -1.14 -18.16 7.75
CA LYS A 81 -0.18 -19.26 7.60
C LYS A 81 0.57 -19.12 6.28
N VAL A 82 1.87 -19.39 6.31
CA VAL A 82 2.76 -19.26 5.16
C VAL A 82 3.36 -20.61 4.79
N PHE A 83 3.37 -20.91 3.49
CA PHE A 83 4.00 -22.10 2.93
C PHE A 83 5.09 -21.70 1.94
N ARG A 84 6.20 -22.42 1.90
CA ARG A 84 7.24 -22.21 0.89
C ARG A 84 6.91 -23.02 -0.35
N GLY A 85 7.10 -22.40 -1.51
CA GLY A 85 6.90 -23.01 -2.81
C GLY A 85 7.92 -22.55 -3.82
N THR A 86 7.81 -23.11 -5.02
CA THR A 86 8.66 -22.80 -6.17
C THR A 86 7.80 -22.56 -7.39
N LEU A 87 8.09 -21.49 -8.13
CA LEU A 87 7.42 -21.19 -9.40
C LEU A 87 7.73 -22.27 -10.44
N LEU A 88 6.70 -22.78 -11.12
CA LEU A 88 6.85 -23.79 -12.18
C LEU A 88 7.05 -23.16 -13.57
N ASN A 89 6.42 -22.01 -13.81
CA ASN A 89 6.55 -21.26 -15.05
C ASN A 89 7.21 -19.91 -14.80
N SER A 90 7.86 -19.38 -15.82
CA SER A 90 8.27 -17.98 -15.84
C SER A 90 7.03 -17.10 -15.93
N ILE A 91 7.11 -15.93 -15.30
CA ILE A 91 6.06 -14.92 -15.33
C ILE A 91 6.58 -13.80 -16.21
N VAL A 92 5.92 -13.55 -17.33
CA VAL A 92 6.10 -12.34 -18.13
C VAL A 92 4.79 -11.59 -18.00
N SER A 93 4.74 -10.61 -17.13
CA SER A 93 3.50 -9.91 -16.79
C SER A 93 3.61 -8.44 -17.11
N THR A 94 2.59 -7.93 -17.79
CA THR A 94 2.27 -6.49 -17.88
C THR A 94 1.13 -6.18 -16.90
N ASN A 95 0.27 -5.21 -17.20
CA ASN A 95 -0.96 -4.99 -16.44
C ASN A 95 -2.01 -6.12 -16.62
N LEU A 96 -1.80 -7.05 -17.56
CA LEU A 96 -2.71 -8.14 -17.85
C LEU A 96 -2.49 -9.33 -16.90
N LYS A 97 -3.59 -10.04 -16.61
CA LYS A 97 -3.57 -11.23 -15.74
C LYS A 97 -2.86 -12.39 -16.45
N SER A 98 -1.71 -12.77 -15.91
CA SER A 98 -0.91 -13.90 -16.40
C SER A 98 -1.06 -15.12 -15.49
N PRO A 99 -1.32 -16.33 -16.02
CA PRO A 99 -1.45 -17.53 -15.19
C PRO A 99 -0.09 -17.96 -14.62
N VAL A 100 -0.06 -18.30 -13.34
CA VAL A 100 1.14 -18.71 -12.61
C VAL A 100 0.84 -19.96 -11.82
N LEU A 101 1.77 -20.91 -11.86
CA LEU A 101 1.71 -22.16 -11.12
C LEU A 101 2.84 -22.19 -10.10
N VAL A 102 2.48 -22.41 -8.84
CA VAL A 102 3.45 -22.56 -7.74
C VAL A 102 3.33 -23.96 -7.18
N LYS A 103 4.45 -24.66 -7.02
CA LYS A 103 4.50 -25.97 -6.38
C LYS A 103 4.89 -25.83 -4.92
N ALA A 104 4.10 -26.42 -4.02
CA ALA A 104 4.42 -26.46 -2.60
C ALA A 104 5.64 -27.35 -2.32
N HIS A 105 6.47 -26.95 -1.36
CA HIS A 105 7.52 -27.80 -0.82
C HIS A 105 6.96 -28.93 0.05
N ARG A 106 7.73 -30.00 0.21
CA ARG A 106 7.33 -31.15 1.04
C ARG A 106 7.44 -30.83 2.53
N HIS A 107 6.73 -31.60 3.37
CA HIS A 107 6.81 -31.58 4.84
C HIS A 107 6.25 -30.32 5.55
N GLN A 108 5.38 -29.54 4.91
CA GLN A 108 4.79 -28.33 5.51
C GLN A 108 3.33 -28.51 5.97
N GLY A 109 2.82 -29.74 5.97
CA GLY A 109 1.42 -30.03 6.31
C GLY A 109 0.45 -29.99 5.12
N LEU A 110 0.96 -29.87 3.89
CA LEU A 110 0.19 -30.03 2.66
C LEU A 110 0.46 -31.42 2.03
N PRO A 111 -0.51 -32.00 1.30
CA PRO A 111 -0.30 -33.24 0.54
C PRO A 111 0.88 -33.10 -0.44
N PRO A 112 1.62 -34.18 -0.69
CA PRO A 112 2.74 -34.14 -1.62
C PRO A 112 2.26 -33.81 -3.04
N GLY A 113 2.98 -32.92 -3.73
CA GLY A 113 2.66 -32.55 -5.10
C GLY A 113 1.56 -31.49 -5.24
N THR A 114 1.14 -30.87 -4.13
CA THR A 114 0.19 -29.75 -4.15
C THR A 114 0.71 -28.59 -5.01
N LYS A 115 -0.15 -28.10 -5.89
CA LYS A 115 0.10 -26.94 -6.76
C LYS A 115 -0.91 -25.85 -6.46
N PHE A 116 -0.51 -24.62 -6.68
CA PHE A 116 -1.33 -23.43 -6.56
C PHE A 116 -1.47 -22.81 -7.94
N SER A 117 -2.70 -22.57 -8.36
CA SER A 117 -3.00 -21.78 -9.55
C SER A 117 -3.27 -20.35 -9.12
N CYS A 118 -2.51 -19.44 -9.72
CA CYS A 118 -2.48 -18.04 -9.37
C CYS A 118 -2.54 -17.16 -10.61
N LEU A 119 -2.94 -15.91 -10.41
CA LEU A 119 -2.98 -14.88 -11.43
C LEU A 119 -1.98 -13.81 -11.02
N ALA A 120 -0.99 -13.56 -11.86
CA ALA A 120 -0.03 -12.48 -11.71
C ALA A 120 -0.49 -11.24 -12.48
N VAL A 121 -0.30 -10.08 -11.86
CA VAL A 121 -0.50 -8.77 -12.46
C VAL A 121 0.65 -7.87 -12.03
N THR A 122 1.24 -7.15 -12.98
CA THR A 122 2.29 -6.18 -12.67
C THR A 122 1.64 -4.90 -12.15
N LYS A 123 2.11 -4.44 -10.99
CA LYS A 123 1.78 -3.13 -10.44
C LYS A 123 3.09 -2.41 -10.19
N HIS A 124 3.34 -1.33 -10.94
CA HIS A 124 4.62 -0.63 -10.94
C HIS A 124 5.78 -1.57 -11.31
N LYS A 125 6.71 -1.83 -10.38
CA LYS A 125 7.94 -2.63 -10.59
C LYS A 125 7.86 -4.02 -9.94
N ARG A 126 6.66 -4.46 -9.55
CA ARG A 126 6.45 -5.72 -8.83
C ARG A 126 5.29 -6.49 -9.41
N VAL A 127 5.43 -7.82 -9.41
CA VAL A 127 4.39 -8.72 -9.88
C VAL A 127 3.58 -9.22 -8.70
N HIS A 128 2.35 -8.72 -8.56
CA HIS A 128 1.43 -9.21 -7.54
C HIS A 128 0.74 -10.47 -8.04
N SER A 129 0.90 -11.59 -7.31
CA SER A 129 0.25 -12.84 -7.65
C SER A 129 -0.77 -13.25 -6.59
N LEU A 130 -2.00 -13.49 -7.03
CA LEU A 130 -3.11 -13.95 -6.20
C LEU A 130 -3.55 -15.34 -6.65
N CYS A 131 -3.52 -16.28 -5.71
CA CYS A 131 -3.87 -17.67 -5.89
C CYS A 131 -5.32 -17.91 -5.52
N ASN A 132 -6.08 -18.41 -6.49
CA ASN A 132 -7.51 -18.69 -6.36
C ASN A 132 -7.82 -20.18 -6.23
N ARG A 133 -6.90 -21.07 -6.63
CA ARG A 133 -7.13 -22.52 -6.56
C ARG A 133 -5.93 -23.27 -6.00
N LEU A 134 -6.21 -24.21 -5.11
CA LEU A 134 -5.29 -25.25 -4.65
C LEU A 134 -5.63 -26.54 -5.39
N ILE A 135 -4.62 -27.15 -6.00
CA ILE A 135 -4.72 -28.39 -6.76
C ILE A 135 -3.93 -29.44 -6.00
N THR A 136 -4.63 -30.40 -5.41
CA THR A 136 -4.05 -31.60 -4.79
C THR A 136 -4.22 -32.79 -5.74
N THR A 137 -3.66 -33.96 -5.41
CA THR A 137 -3.83 -35.17 -6.24
C THR A 137 -5.28 -35.63 -6.36
N ASN A 138 -6.12 -35.33 -5.37
CA ASN A 138 -7.46 -35.90 -5.27
C ASN A 138 -8.57 -34.86 -5.44
N LYS A 139 -8.26 -33.57 -5.30
CA LYS A 139 -9.25 -32.50 -5.41
C LYS A 139 -8.64 -31.14 -5.77
N GLU A 140 -9.47 -30.32 -6.43
CA GLU A 140 -9.27 -28.89 -6.56
C GLU A 140 -10.19 -28.16 -5.59
N MET A 141 -9.69 -27.08 -5.00
CA MET A 141 -10.42 -26.31 -4.01
C MET A 141 -10.11 -24.82 -4.16
N SER A 142 -11.13 -23.99 -3.99
CA SER A 142 -10.98 -22.54 -4.05
C SER A 142 -10.29 -22.05 -2.78
N ILE A 143 -9.28 -21.21 -2.94
CA ILE A 143 -8.54 -20.59 -1.84
C ILE A 143 -8.35 -19.11 -2.13
N ASN A 144 -8.07 -18.33 -1.09
CA ASN A 144 -7.60 -16.97 -1.24
C ASN A 144 -6.21 -16.84 -0.60
N ALA A 145 -5.18 -16.89 -1.44
CA ALA A 145 -3.80 -16.78 -1.00
C ALA A 145 -3.01 -15.83 -1.90
N GLN A 146 -1.96 -15.24 -1.36
CA GLN A 146 -1.08 -14.33 -2.07
C GLN A 146 0.34 -14.87 -2.10
N VAL A 147 1.01 -14.71 -3.23
CA VAL A 147 2.43 -15.02 -3.33
C VAL A 147 3.25 -13.83 -2.85
N LEU A 148 4.18 -14.11 -1.94
CA LEU A 148 5.13 -13.18 -1.36
C LEU A 148 6.55 -13.62 -1.72
N ASN A 149 7.49 -12.68 -1.65
CA ASN A 149 8.92 -12.97 -1.70
C ASN A 149 9.37 -13.71 -0.44
N LEU A 150 10.59 -14.25 -0.47
CA LEU A 150 11.21 -14.92 0.69
C LEU A 150 11.38 -14.01 1.91
N ASP A 151 11.47 -12.69 1.70
CA ASP A 151 11.53 -11.69 2.77
C ASP A 151 10.15 -11.35 3.36
N GLY A 152 9.07 -11.97 2.86
CA GLY A 152 7.69 -11.68 3.25
C GLY A 152 7.10 -10.43 2.61
N SER A 153 7.82 -9.76 1.71
CA SER A 153 7.31 -8.59 1.01
C SER A 153 6.29 -8.97 -0.08
N ALA A 154 5.28 -8.11 -0.26
CA ALA A 154 4.25 -8.31 -1.25
C ALA A 154 4.73 -7.94 -2.67
N GLY A 155 4.45 -8.84 -3.60
CA GLY A 155 4.77 -8.68 -5.02
C GLY A 155 6.18 -9.17 -5.35
N LEU A 156 6.27 -10.08 -6.32
CA LEU A 156 7.52 -10.69 -6.74
C LEU A 156 8.44 -9.65 -7.38
N ILE A 157 9.71 -9.73 -7.03
CA ILE A 157 10.77 -8.93 -7.65
C ILE A 157 11.19 -9.65 -8.92
N GLY A 158 11.21 -8.92 -10.03
CA GLY A 158 11.62 -9.42 -11.33
C GLY A 158 12.48 -8.40 -12.06
N GLU A 159 12.96 -8.79 -13.23
CA GLU A 159 13.64 -7.91 -14.17
C GLU A 159 12.60 -6.98 -14.79
N TYR A 160 12.85 -5.68 -14.68
CA TYR A 160 11.96 -4.63 -15.15
C TYR A 160 12.46 -4.10 -16.49
N GLU A 161 11.63 -4.19 -17.51
CA GLU A 161 11.90 -3.65 -18.83
C GLU A 161 10.81 -2.62 -19.16
N ASP A 162 11.21 -1.35 -19.27
CA ASP A 162 10.28 -0.25 -19.50
C ASP A 162 9.98 -0.04 -20.98
N GLY A 163 10.84 -0.53 -21.89
CA GLY A 163 10.77 -0.24 -23.33
C GLY A 163 10.87 1.25 -23.72
N LYS A 164 10.99 2.15 -22.74
CA LYS A 164 10.98 3.61 -22.96
C LYS A 164 12.25 4.14 -23.60
N GLU A 165 13.35 3.41 -23.53
CA GLU A 165 14.65 3.86 -24.05
C GLU A 165 14.59 4.06 -25.58
N ASP A 166 13.95 3.13 -26.30
CA ASP A 166 13.79 3.21 -27.75
C ASP A 166 12.93 4.41 -28.18
N LEU A 167 11.85 4.65 -27.44
CA LEU A 167 10.95 5.77 -27.70
C LEU A 167 11.62 7.12 -27.39
N ILE A 168 12.41 7.21 -26.31
CA ILE A 168 13.21 8.39 -25.98
C ILE A 168 14.22 8.68 -27.09
N ALA A 169 14.93 7.65 -27.57
CA ALA A 169 15.90 7.81 -28.64
C ALA A 169 15.22 8.34 -29.93
N GLY A 170 14.04 7.83 -30.27
CA GLY A 170 13.24 8.31 -31.40
C GLY A 170 12.81 9.77 -31.27
N ALA A 171 12.34 10.19 -30.10
CA ALA A 171 11.96 11.58 -29.83
C ALA A 171 13.16 12.53 -29.92
N VAL A 172 14.29 12.17 -29.29
CA VAL A 172 15.52 12.99 -29.32
C VAL A 172 16.07 13.16 -30.74
N MET A 173 16.07 12.08 -31.54
CA MET A 173 16.49 12.16 -32.95
C MET A 173 15.56 13.05 -33.78
N SER A 174 14.25 12.98 -33.53
CA SER A 174 13.24 13.78 -34.21
C SER A 174 13.39 15.26 -33.89
N ASP A 175 13.57 15.61 -32.62
CA ASP A 175 13.77 16.99 -32.17
C ASP A 175 15.09 17.57 -32.69
N PHE A 176 16.15 16.75 -32.72
CA PHE A 176 17.41 17.14 -33.33
C PHE A 176 17.24 17.47 -34.82
N ALA A 177 16.55 16.61 -35.57
CA ALA A 177 16.27 16.84 -36.99
C ALA A 177 15.44 18.12 -37.20
N GLN A 178 14.42 18.35 -36.37
CA GLN A 178 13.62 19.58 -36.40
C GLN A 178 14.46 20.82 -36.13
N GLY A 179 15.40 20.76 -35.17
CA GLY A 179 16.33 21.86 -34.86
C GLY A 179 17.23 22.20 -36.06
N VAL A 180 17.76 21.18 -36.74
CA VAL A 180 18.58 21.36 -37.95
C VAL A 180 17.75 21.94 -39.11
N LEU A 181 16.52 21.44 -39.31
CA LEU A 181 15.61 21.95 -40.33
C LEU A 181 15.20 23.40 -40.06
N SER A 182 14.94 23.74 -38.79
CA SER A 182 14.59 25.10 -38.36
C SER A 182 15.75 26.08 -38.57
N ALA A 183 16.98 25.66 -38.30
CA ALA A 183 18.18 26.45 -38.56
C ALA A 183 18.46 26.63 -40.06
N SER A 184 17.95 25.73 -40.90
CA SER A 184 18.10 25.77 -42.36
C SER A 184 17.06 26.65 -43.06
N LYS A 185 16.04 27.13 -42.35
CA LYS A 185 15.05 28.08 -42.88
C LYS A 185 15.74 29.41 -43.21
N THR A 186 15.42 29.98 -44.37
CA THR A 186 15.96 31.30 -44.77
C THR A 186 15.22 32.41 -44.04
N ARG A 187 15.98 33.38 -43.49
CA ARG A 187 15.42 34.58 -42.86
C ARG A 187 15.77 35.81 -43.69
N ILE A 188 14.80 36.69 -43.88
CA ILE A 188 14.98 37.99 -44.52
C ILE A 188 15.10 39.07 -43.45
N THR A 189 16.18 39.85 -43.51
CA THR A 189 16.38 41.02 -42.66
C THR A 189 15.58 42.20 -43.22
N THR A 190 14.53 42.60 -42.52
CA THR A 190 13.75 43.82 -42.81
C THR A 190 14.19 44.97 -41.90
N GLN A 191 13.82 46.21 -42.23
CA GLN A 191 14.15 47.41 -41.43
C GLN A 191 13.56 47.38 -40.00
N ILE A 192 12.64 46.45 -39.71
CA ILE A 192 11.98 46.23 -38.42
C ILE A 192 12.42 44.93 -37.73
N GLY A 193 13.33 44.14 -38.32
CA GLY A 193 13.86 42.90 -37.75
C GLY A 193 14.00 41.75 -38.75
N GLN A 194 14.47 40.59 -38.29
CA GLN A 194 14.54 39.37 -39.08
C GLN A 194 13.18 38.67 -39.11
N VAL A 195 12.64 38.42 -40.31
CA VAL A 195 11.37 37.72 -40.51
C VAL A 195 11.64 36.46 -41.33
N GLU A 196 10.93 35.37 -41.07
CA GLU A 196 11.03 34.16 -41.90
C GLU A 196 10.52 34.44 -43.31
N ASP A 197 11.27 33.99 -44.32
CA ASP A 197 10.89 34.17 -45.71
C ASP A 197 9.72 33.24 -46.07
N ALA A 198 8.68 33.74 -46.73
CA ALA A 198 7.47 32.98 -47.08
C ALA A 198 7.64 32.09 -48.34
N SER A 199 8.88 31.67 -48.62
CA SER A 199 9.25 30.89 -49.80
C SER A 199 8.71 29.47 -49.75
N LEU A 200 8.54 28.84 -50.92
CA LEU A 200 8.11 27.44 -51.04
C LEU A 200 9.05 26.49 -50.27
N ARG A 201 10.35 26.79 -50.24
CA ARG A 201 11.35 26.01 -49.50
C ARG A 201 11.11 26.07 -48.00
N ASN A 202 10.87 27.26 -47.44
CA ASN A 202 10.58 27.40 -46.02
C ASN A 202 9.24 26.76 -45.64
N LYS A 203 8.21 26.84 -46.50
CA LYS A 203 6.93 26.14 -46.28
C LYS A 203 7.08 24.62 -46.24
N ILE A 204 7.94 24.04 -47.09
CA ILE A 204 8.23 22.59 -47.06
C ILE A 204 8.97 22.23 -45.77
N LEU A 205 10.00 23.01 -45.40
CA LEU A 205 10.73 22.79 -44.15
C LEU A 205 9.82 22.90 -42.93
N GLU A 206 8.89 23.87 -42.93
CA GLU A 206 7.88 24.05 -41.89
C GLU A 206 6.89 22.88 -41.82
N GLY A 207 6.44 22.35 -42.97
CA GLY A 207 5.63 21.14 -42.99
C GLY A 207 6.35 19.91 -42.44
N LEU A 208 7.66 19.77 -42.70
CA LEU A 208 8.49 18.70 -42.14
C LEU A 208 8.70 18.86 -40.63
N ILE A 209 8.92 20.09 -40.16
CA ILE A 209 9.03 20.40 -38.72
C ILE A 209 7.72 20.06 -38.01
N GLN A 210 6.57 20.51 -38.53
CA GLN A 210 5.26 20.24 -37.93
C GLN A 210 4.93 18.74 -37.90
N SER A 211 5.29 18.01 -38.97
CA SER A 211 5.15 16.56 -39.02
C SER A 211 6.07 15.86 -38.02
N GLY A 212 7.28 16.38 -37.84
CA GLY A 212 8.21 15.94 -36.81
C GLY A 212 7.63 16.14 -35.42
N GLU A 213 7.13 17.34 -35.11
CA GLU A 213 6.54 17.69 -33.80
C GLU A 213 5.38 16.75 -33.47
N THR A 214 4.48 16.52 -34.43
CA THR A 214 3.36 15.58 -34.24
C THR A 214 3.84 14.16 -33.95
N THR A 215 4.94 13.73 -34.59
CA THR A 215 5.53 12.40 -34.36
C THR A 215 6.21 12.33 -33.00
N THR A 216 6.96 13.36 -32.60
CA THR A 216 7.54 13.47 -31.26
C THR A 216 6.44 13.41 -30.20
N ASP A 217 5.35 14.17 -30.36
CA ASP A 217 4.24 14.21 -29.41
C ASP A 217 3.56 12.84 -29.27
N VAL A 218 3.36 12.13 -30.37
CA VAL A 218 2.82 10.75 -30.37
C VAL A 218 3.78 9.80 -29.67
N LEU A 219 5.09 9.87 -29.95
CA LEU A 219 6.08 9.05 -29.25
C LEU A 219 6.10 9.35 -27.75
N LEU A 220 6.02 10.61 -27.35
CA LEU A 220 5.96 11.03 -25.95
C LEU A 220 4.65 10.62 -25.26
N SER A 221 3.52 10.57 -25.97
CA SER A 221 2.27 10.02 -25.43
C SER A 221 2.37 8.51 -25.25
N ASP A 222 2.87 7.79 -26.26
CA ASP A 222 3.05 6.34 -26.21
C ASP A 222 4.01 5.94 -25.08
N MET A 223 5.04 6.76 -24.81
CA MET A 223 5.93 6.57 -23.66
C MET A 223 5.23 6.67 -22.31
N LYS A 224 4.23 7.54 -22.17
CA LYS A 224 3.50 7.71 -20.90
C LYS A 224 2.57 6.54 -20.64
N ASP A 225 2.00 5.98 -21.70
CA ASP A 225 1.04 4.89 -21.64
C ASP A 225 1.69 3.50 -21.74
N ALA A 226 2.96 3.42 -22.13
CA ALA A 226 3.73 2.18 -22.21
C ALA A 226 3.71 1.43 -20.87
N GLU A 227 3.21 0.19 -20.92
CA GLU A 227 3.08 -0.67 -19.75
C GLU A 227 4.42 -1.32 -19.40
N PRO A 228 4.82 -1.32 -18.12
CA PRO A 228 6.03 -1.98 -17.72
C PRO A 228 5.89 -3.50 -17.85
N VAL A 229 6.88 -4.13 -18.47
CA VAL A 229 7.02 -5.58 -18.52
C VAL A 229 7.91 -5.99 -17.35
N VAL A 230 7.42 -6.91 -16.51
CA VAL A 230 8.24 -7.50 -15.45
C VAL A 230 8.33 -9.01 -15.65
N THR A 231 9.57 -9.49 -15.68
CA THR A 231 9.88 -10.90 -15.90
C THR A 231 10.41 -11.53 -14.61
N VAL A 232 9.77 -12.63 -14.18
CA VAL A 232 10.23 -13.46 -13.06
C VAL A 232 10.55 -14.85 -13.57
N GLN A 233 11.74 -15.34 -13.25
CA GLN A 233 12.22 -16.62 -13.76
C GLN A 233 11.49 -17.81 -13.11
N ALA A 234 11.33 -18.88 -13.90
CA ALA A 234 10.89 -20.17 -13.37
C ALA A 234 11.90 -20.71 -12.35
N GLY A 235 11.44 -21.47 -11.36
CA GLY A 235 12.30 -22.01 -10.31
C GLY A 235 12.56 -21.05 -9.14
N THR A 236 12.08 -19.81 -9.21
CA THR A 236 12.17 -18.86 -8.10
C THR A 236 11.40 -19.38 -6.88
N GLU A 237 12.03 -19.35 -5.71
CA GLU A 237 11.39 -19.71 -4.46
C GLU A 237 10.53 -18.56 -3.93
N VAL A 238 9.34 -18.91 -3.46
CA VAL A 238 8.33 -17.95 -3.04
C VAL A 238 7.63 -18.43 -1.78
N LEU A 239 6.97 -17.51 -1.09
CA LEU A 239 6.11 -17.78 0.05
C LEU A 239 4.66 -17.62 -0.37
N ILE A 240 3.79 -18.51 0.10
CA ILE A 240 2.36 -18.52 -0.17
C ILE A 240 1.65 -18.19 1.14
N TYR A 241 1.11 -16.98 1.21
CA TYR A 241 0.42 -16.44 2.37
C TYR A 241 -1.10 -16.61 2.22
N PHE A 242 -1.72 -17.32 3.14
CA PHE A 242 -3.17 -17.50 3.14
C PHE A 242 -3.87 -16.28 3.76
N GLN A 243 -4.69 -15.59 2.96
CA GLN A 243 -5.46 -14.43 3.41
C GLN A 243 -6.72 -14.82 4.17
N GLU A 244 -7.27 -15.99 3.88
CA GLU A 244 -8.45 -16.55 4.52
C GLU A 244 -8.18 -17.97 5.00
N ALA A 245 -8.81 -18.34 6.11
CA ALA A 245 -8.72 -19.67 6.67
C ALA A 245 -9.45 -20.67 5.78
N VAL A 246 -8.89 -21.87 5.65
CA VAL A 246 -9.42 -22.92 4.77
C VAL A 246 -9.83 -24.12 5.60
N HIS A 247 -11.11 -24.46 5.48
CA HIS A 247 -11.78 -25.43 6.34
C HIS A 247 -11.63 -26.87 5.83
N GLU A 248 -11.33 -27.07 4.54
CA GLU A 248 -11.22 -28.40 3.94
C GLU A 248 -9.93 -28.55 3.14
N LEU A 249 -9.22 -29.66 3.35
CA LEU A 249 -7.95 -30.05 2.72
C LEU A 249 -7.97 -31.54 2.44
#